data_AF-A0A0Q9QFF4-F1
#
_entry.id   AF-A0A0Q9QFF4-F1
#
_cell.length_a   1.000
_cell.length_b   1.000
_cell.length_c   1.000
_cell.angle_alpha   90.00
_cell.angle_beta   90.00
_cell.angle_gamma   90.00
#
_symmetry.space_group_name_H-M   'P 1'
#
loop_
_entity.id
_entity.type
_entity.pdbx_description
1 polymer ?
#
loop_
_entity_poly.entity_id
_entity_poly.type
_entity_poly.pdbx_seq_one_letter_code
_entity_poly.pdbx_strand_id
1 'polypeptide(L)'
;MTEQQPRRARHLIDPNAPRQTRDQRESEEKSLSRVQRWVMSALAVTTIFHLQIGLIVAALYLDDPSPGAEVGLCLIAGAFGVISVALAFLIHGRRPFTPWLVVGLVPAVVGIWLVTR
;
A
#
# COMPACT_ATOMS: atom_id res chain seq x y z
N MET A 1 -8.44 -56.10 -22.34
CA MET A 1 -7.59 -55.23 -23.16
C MET A 1 -7.84 -53.81 -22.71
N THR A 2 -6.89 -53.19 -22.02
CA THR A 2 -7.05 -51.85 -21.44
C THR A 2 -6.62 -50.83 -22.48
N GLU A 3 -7.57 -50.16 -23.13
CA GLU A 3 -7.29 -49.05 -24.06
C GLU A 3 -6.62 -47.90 -23.30
N GLN A 4 -5.35 -47.63 -23.62
CA GLN A 4 -4.66 -46.43 -23.17
C GLN A 4 -5.13 -45.25 -24.02
N GLN A 5 -5.93 -44.37 -23.41
CA GLN A 5 -6.42 -43.15 -24.05
C GLN A 5 -5.24 -42.22 -24.38
N PRO A 6 -5.07 -41.79 -25.65
CA PRO A 6 -3.92 -41.02 -26.08
C PRO A 6 -3.89 -39.64 -25.42
N ARG A 7 -2.68 -39.21 -25.02
CA ARG A 7 -2.45 -38.01 -24.22
C ARG A 7 -2.76 -36.74 -25.04
N ARG A 8 -3.83 -36.03 -24.64
CA ARG A 8 -4.41 -34.85 -25.31
C ARG A 8 -3.38 -33.72 -25.50
N ALA A 9 -3.17 -33.32 -26.76
CA ALA A 9 -2.27 -32.21 -27.10
C ALA A 9 -2.89 -30.85 -26.73
N ARG A 10 -2.27 -30.14 -25.78
CA ARG A 10 -2.77 -28.87 -25.19
C ARG A 10 -2.84 -27.66 -26.15
N HIS A 11 -2.37 -27.78 -27.38
CA HIS A 11 -2.21 -26.64 -28.30
C HIS A 11 -3.23 -26.61 -29.46
N LEU A 12 -4.03 -27.66 -29.64
CA LEU A 12 -5.07 -27.69 -30.68
C LEU A 12 -6.38 -27.11 -30.13
N ILE A 13 -6.97 -26.17 -30.88
CA ILE A 13 -8.36 -25.75 -30.66
C ILE A 13 -9.25 -26.98 -30.86
N ASP A 14 -9.99 -27.35 -29.83
CA ASP A 14 -10.89 -28.50 -29.81
C ASP A 14 -12.34 -28.01 -29.94
N PRO A 15 -13.01 -28.23 -31.08
CA PRO A 15 -14.40 -27.83 -31.28
C PRO A 15 -15.39 -28.51 -30.33
N ASN A 16 -15.05 -29.70 -29.79
CA ASN A 16 -15.88 -30.46 -28.84
C ASN A 16 -15.56 -30.13 -27.38
N ALA A 17 -14.62 -29.22 -27.11
CA ALA A 17 -14.34 -28.70 -25.79
C ALA A 17 -14.34 -27.17 -25.82
N PRO A 18 -15.55 -26.55 -25.87
CA PRO A 18 -15.68 -25.11 -25.88
C PRO A 18 -14.92 -24.49 -24.69
N ARG A 19 -14.09 -23.49 -25.01
CA ARG A 19 -13.28 -22.76 -24.03
C ARG A 19 -14.21 -22.16 -22.97
N GLN A 20 -14.02 -22.51 -21.70
CA GLN A 20 -14.86 -22.00 -20.61
C GLN A 20 -14.69 -20.48 -20.51
N THR A 21 -15.68 -19.72 -20.97
CA THR A 21 -15.71 -18.24 -20.93
C THR A 21 -15.75 -17.72 -19.49
N ARG A 22 -16.22 -18.54 -18.55
CA ARG A 22 -16.26 -18.26 -17.13
C ARG A 22 -14.86 -18.12 -16.50
N ASP A 23 -13.90 -18.95 -16.89
CA ASP A 23 -12.52 -18.88 -16.38
C ASP A 23 -11.82 -17.57 -16.77
N GLN A 24 -12.12 -17.04 -17.96
CA GLN A 24 -11.56 -15.75 -18.40
C GLN A 24 -12.14 -14.58 -17.61
N ARG A 25 -13.47 -14.53 -17.45
CA ARG A 25 -14.14 -13.49 -16.66
C ARG A 25 -13.69 -13.50 -15.20
N GLU A 26 -13.62 -14.67 -14.56
CA GLU A 26 -13.14 -14.78 -13.18
C GLU A 26 -11.66 -14.36 -13.04
N SER A 27 -10.84 -14.62 -14.05
CA SER A 27 -9.43 -14.17 -14.07
C SER A 27 -9.31 -12.65 -14.26
N GLU A 28 -10.16 -12.05 -15.09
CA GLU A 28 -10.22 -10.59 -15.31
C GLU A 28 -10.74 -9.86 -14.06
N GLU A 29 -11.77 -10.37 -13.39
CA GLU A 29 -12.28 -9.79 -12.14
C GLU A 29 -11.22 -9.82 -11.02
N LYS A 30 -10.44 -10.92 -10.94
CA LYS A 30 -9.31 -11.05 -10.01
C LYS A 30 -8.17 -10.09 -10.32
N SER A 31 -7.93 -9.76 -11.60
CA SER A 31 -6.89 -8.79 -11.97
C SER A 31 -7.32 -7.36 -11.67
N LEU A 32 -8.57 -6.99 -11.96
CA LEU A 32 -9.13 -5.68 -11.66
C LEU A 32 -9.16 -5.39 -10.15
N SER A 33 -9.63 -6.34 -9.34
CA SER A 33 -9.64 -6.20 -7.88
C SER A 33 -8.23 -6.04 -7.30
N ARG A 34 -7.21 -6.69 -7.90
CA ARG A 34 -5.81 -6.51 -7.53
C ARG A 34 -5.32 -5.10 -7.88
N VAL A 35 -5.58 -4.61 -9.09
CA VAL A 35 -5.16 -3.27 -9.53
C VAL A 35 -5.86 -2.20 -8.68
N GLN A 36 -7.17 -2.31 -8.49
CA GLN A 36 -7.94 -1.38 -7.65
C GLN A 36 -7.36 -1.30 -6.23
N ARG A 37 -7.02 -2.45 -5.63
CA ARG A 37 -6.40 -2.50 -4.31
C ARG A 37 -5.04 -1.78 -4.29
N TRP A 38 -4.22 -1.94 -5.32
CA TRP A 38 -2.96 -1.20 -5.45
C TRP A 38 -3.16 0.31 -5.65
N VAL A 39 -4.12 0.70 -6.50
CA VAL A 39 -4.46 2.11 -6.76
C VAL A 39 -4.96 2.78 -5.49
N MET A 40 -5.93 2.17 -4.79
CA MET A 40 -6.45 2.69 -3.52
C MET A 40 -5.37 2.78 -2.46
N SER A 41 -4.48 1.79 -2.37
CA SER A 41 -3.35 1.83 -1.44
C SER A 41 -2.37 2.96 -1.79
N ALA A 42 -2.01 3.11 -3.07
CA ALA A 42 -1.10 4.17 -3.50
C ALA A 42 -1.69 5.55 -3.22
N LEU A 43 -2.96 5.77 -3.60
CA LEU A 43 -3.67 7.04 -3.36
C LEU A 43 -3.77 7.37 -1.87
N ALA A 44 -4.16 6.40 -1.04
CA ALA A 44 -4.29 6.62 0.39
C ALA A 44 -2.93 6.93 1.05
N VAL A 45 -1.90 6.15 0.70
CA VAL A 45 -0.55 6.32 1.26
C VAL A 45 0.04 7.66 0.86
N THR A 46 0.00 8.02 -0.42
CA THR A 46 0.57 9.29 -0.89
C THR A 46 -0.16 10.48 -0.30
N THR A 47 -1.49 10.44 -0.18
CA THR A 47 -2.27 11.53 0.41
C THR A 47 -1.87 11.79 1.86
N ILE A 48 -1.81 10.74 2.68
CA ILE A 48 -1.41 10.87 4.09
C ILE A 48 0.07 11.26 4.21
N PHE A 49 0.93 10.74 3.33
CA PHE A 49 2.34 11.09 3.30
C PHE A 49 2.57 12.57 2.93
N HIS A 50 1.78 13.13 2.01
CA HIS A 50 1.81 14.56 1.71
C HIS A 50 1.42 15.39 2.93
N LEU A 51 0.40 14.96 3.68
CA LEU A 51 -0.01 15.62 4.93
C LEU A 51 1.12 15.58 5.97
N GLN A 52 1.76 14.43 6.14
CA GLN A 52 2.92 14.26 7.01
C GLN A 52 4.07 15.20 6.63
N ILE A 53 4.44 15.26 5.35
CA ILE A 53 5.50 16.17 4.87
C ILE A 53 5.11 17.63 5.14
N GLY A 54 3.86 18.00 4.85
CA GLY A 54 3.34 19.35 5.10
C GLY A 54 3.47 19.76 6.56
N LEU A 55 3.20 18.85 7.50
CA LEU A 55 3.36 19.09 8.93
C LEU A 55 4.83 19.27 9.35
N ILE A 56 5.75 18.49 8.78
CA ILE A 56 7.19 18.65 9.05
C ILE A 56 7.68 19.99 8.51
N VAL A 57 7.28 20.37 7.29
CA VAL A 57 7.62 21.67 6.71
C VAL A 57 7.04 22.79 7.58
N ALA A 58 5.79 22.68 8.01
CA ALA A 58 5.18 23.66 8.92
C ALA A 58 5.96 23.79 10.24
N ALA A 59 6.55 22.70 10.75
CA ALA A 59 7.37 22.74 11.96
C ALA A 59 8.65 23.55 11.75
N LEU A 60 9.26 23.48 10.56
CA LEU A 60 10.50 24.17 10.22
C LEU A 60 10.32 25.68 9.95
N TYR A 61 9.10 26.10 9.62
CA TYR A 61 8.76 27.49 9.30
C TYR A 61 7.87 28.13 10.37
N LEU A 62 7.86 27.56 11.59
CA LEU A 62 7.06 28.10 12.69
C LEU A 62 7.82 29.29 13.29
N ASP A 63 7.31 30.51 13.06
CA ASP A 63 7.88 31.73 13.67
C ASP A 63 7.46 31.85 15.14
N ASP A 64 8.44 32.08 16.02
CA ASP A 64 8.28 32.24 17.48
C ASP A 64 7.55 31.05 18.18
N PRO A 65 8.06 29.81 18.01
CA PRO A 65 7.39 28.63 18.52
C PRO A 65 7.44 28.59 20.05
N SER A 66 6.32 28.22 20.67
CA SER A 66 6.35 27.86 22.10
C SER A 66 7.31 26.68 22.31
N PRO A 67 7.98 26.59 23.48
CA PRO A 67 8.98 25.56 23.71
C PRO A 67 8.42 24.16 23.44
N GLY A 68 8.96 23.47 22.43
CA GLY A 68 8.57 22.11 22.05
C GLY A 68 7.43 22.00 21.01
N ALA A 69 6.89 23.10 20.49
CA ALA A 69 5.84 23.07 19.47
C ALA A 69 6.29 22.36 18.17
N GLU A 70 7.52 22.62 17.73
CA GLU A 70 8.11 22.01 16.52
C GLU A 70 8.25 20.48 16.67
N VAL A 71 8.70 20.04 17.86
CA VAL A 71 8.80 18.62 18.22
C VAL A 71 7.41 17.99 18.26
N GLY A 72 6.43 18.66 18.86
CA GLY A 72 5.03 18.23 18.89
C GLY A 72 4.46 18.03 17.49
N LEU A 73 4.74 18.95 16.57
CA LEU A 73 4.27 18.87 15.19
C LEU A 73 4.95 17.72 14.42
N CYS A 74 6.24 17.49 14.66
CA CYS A 74 6.95 16.34 14.10
C CYS A 74 6.42 15.00 14.64
N LEU A 75 6.01 14.94 15.92
CA LEU A 75 5.38 13.75 16.51
C LEU A 75 4.02 13.45 15.87
N ILE A 76 3.19 14.48 15.68
CA ILE A 76 1.90 14.35 14.99
C ILE A 76 2.11 13.88 13.54
N ALA A 77 3.10 14.45 12.84
CA ALA A 77 3.47 14.00 11.50
C ALA A 77 3.88 12.51 11.48
N GLY A 78 4.61 12.05 12.50
CA GLY A 78 4.97 10.64 12.65
C GLY A 78 3.78 9.72 12.86
N ALA A 79 2.79 10.14 13.66
CA ALA A 79 1.55 9.40 13.84
C ALA A 79 0.81 9.21 12.50
N PHE A 80 0.71 10.25 11.67
CA PHE A 80 0.13 10.14 10.32
C PHE A 80 0.93 9.20 9.43
N GLY A 81 2.26 9.21 9.49
CA GLY A 81 3.09 8.27 8.75
C GLY A 81 2.84 6.80 9.14
N VAL A 82 2.68 6.51 10.43
CA VAL A 82 2.31 5.17 10.92
C VAL A 82 0.91 4.77 10.43
N ILE A 83 -0.06 5.70 10.49
CA ILE A 83 -1.43 5.46 9.99
C ILE A 83 -1.42 5.15 8.49
N SER A 84 -0.61 5.85 7.70
CA SER A 84 -0.45 5.61 6.25
C SER A 84 -0.03 4.16 5.97
N VAL A 85 1.00 3.68 6.66
CA VAL A 85 1.49 2.32 6.52
C VAL A 85 0.46 1.29 7.01
N ALA A 86 -0.19 1.54 8.14
CA ALA A 86 -1.26 0.68 8.65
C ALA A 86 -2.43 0.55 7.66
N LEU A 87 -2.81 1.66 7.03
CA LEU A 87 -3.88 1.70 6.04
C LEU A 87 -3.50 0.91 4.77
N ALA A 88 -2.26 0.99 4.33
CA ALA A 88 -1.74 0.17 3.22
C ALA A 88 -1.87 -1.33 3.50
N PHE A 89 -1.52 -1.76 4.72
CA PHE A 89 -1.65 -3.17 5.14
C PHE A 89 -3.12 -3.60 5.24
N LEU A 90 -3.98 -2.73 5.77
CA LEU A 90 -5.42 -2.98 5.86
C LEU A 90 -6.03 -3.16 4.47
N ILE A 91 -5.68 -2.29 3.52
CA ILE A 91 -6.12 -2.38 2.13
C ILE A 91 -5.68 -3.70 1.51
N HIS A 92 -4.45 -4.16 1.77
CA HIS A 92 -3.92 -5.44 1.27
C HIS A 92 -4.43 -6.68 2.02
N GLY A 93 -5.27 -6.53 3.04
CA GLY A 93 -5.77 -7.64 3.85
C GLY A 93 -4.69 -8.34 4.67
N ARG A 94 -3.58 -7.64 4.96
CA ARG A 94 -2.49 -8.16 5.79
C ARG A 94 -2.62 -7.60 7.21
N ARG A 95 -2.06 -8.33 8.19
CA ARG A 95 -2.08 -7.89 9.60
C ARG A 95 -1.36 -6.54 9.71
N PRO A 96 -2.00 -5.50 10.29
CA PRO A 96 -1.40 -4.17 10.37
C PRO A 96 -0.22 -4.10 11.35
N PHE A 97 -0.16 -4.99 12.34
CA PHE A 97 0.90 -5.09 13.34
C PHE A 97 2.16 -5.78 12.82
N THR A 98 2.78 -5.23 11.78
CA THR A 98 4.08 -5.68 11.27
C THR A 98 5.19 -4.69 11.66
N PRO A 99 6.46 -5.15 11.83
CA PRO A 99 7.60 -4.26 12.11
C PRO A 99 7.77 -3.13 11.08
N TRP A 100 7.19 -3.30 9.90
CA TRP A 100 7.14 -2.30 8.84
C TRP A 100 6.43 -1.00 9.22
N LEU A 101 5.62 -0.97 10.29
CA LEU A 101 5.04 0.27 10.82
C LEU A 101 6.12 1.31 11.19
N VAL A 102 7.31 0.85 11.57
CA VAL A 102 8.45 1.73 11.90
C VAL A 102 8.89 2.56 10.69
N VAL A 103 8.68 2.08 9.47
CA VAL A 103 9.01 2.83 8.25
C VAL A 103 8.17 4.10 8.12
N GLY A 104 6.92 4.09 8.60
CA GLY A 104 6.06 5.28 8.64
C GLY A 104 6.59 6.37 9.58
N LEU A 105 7.45 6.00 10.54
CA LEU A 105 8.03 6.89 11.52
C LEU A 105 9.33 7.55 11.02
N VAL A 106 9.95 7.02 9.95
CA VAL A 106 11.21 7.52 9.38
C VAL A 106 11.17 9.02 9.07
N PRO A 107 10.14 9.58 8.39
CA PRO A 107 10.15 11.00 8.05
C PRO A 107 9.99 11.88 9.29
N ALA A 108 9.32 11.41 10.34
CA ALA A 108 9.20 12.15 11.59
C ALA A 108 10.51 12.16 12.38
N VAL A 109 11.27 11.06 12.39
CA VAL A 109 12.63 11.03 12.96
C VAL A 109 13.54 12.02 12.23
N VAL A 110 13.45 12.06 10.89
CA VAL A 110 14.20 13.04 10.07
C VAL A 110 13.76 14.48 10.38
N GLY A 111 12.46 14.73 10.54
CA GLY A 111 11.94 16.04 10.94
C GLY A 111 12.45 16.51 12.30
N ILE A 112 12.43 15.64 13.32
CA ILE A 112 12.97 15.93 14.64
C ILE A 112 14.48 16.23 14.57
N TRP A 113 15.23 15.47 13.76
CA TRP A 113 16.66 15.71 13.58
C TRP A 113 16.95 17.05 12.89
N LEU A 114 16.11 17.46 11.93
CA LEU A 114 16.24 18.76 11.26
C LEU A 114 15.91 19.93 12.18
N VAL A 115 14.90 19.78 13.04
CA VAL A 115 14.49 20.80 14.02
C VAL A 115 15.51 20.98 15.15
N THR A 116 16.15 19.89 15.58
CA THR A 116 17.09 19.91 16.71
C THR A 116 18.54 20.24 16.31
N ARG A 117 18.80 20.53 15.03
CA ARG A 117 20.11 20.89 14.48
C ARG A 117 20.27 22.40 14.37
#